data_AF-A0A3D3I7U8-F1
#
_entry.id   AF-A0A3D3I7U8-F1
#
_cell.length_a   1.000
_cell.length_b   1.000
_cell.length_c   1.000
_cell.angle_alpha   90.00
_cell.angle_beta   90.00
_cell.angle_gamma   90.00
#
_symmetry.space_group_name_H-M   'P 1'
#
loop_
_entity.id
_entity.type
_entity.pdbx_description
1 polymer ?
#
loop_
_entity_poly.entity_id
_entity_poly.type
_entity_poly.pdbx_seq_one_letter_code
_entity_poly.pdbx_strand_id
1 'polypeptide(L)'
;MYLLREEKDKITLYLSITMKAFHTIITAFFLFTFLLISSCKEDEPLLSRLELLTQKPWKLKTVAVIGLPATPVESTQADDTYTFSADGGYIFDEGGSKGDASDPQTITGSWEFAENETVIKLNYGGITFNQEIIELNSKTLKVSFNFIFDIEQTFGH
;
A
#
# COMPACT_ATOMS: atom_id res chain seq x y z
N MET A 1 59.13 -60.37 -6.33
CA MET A 1 58.35 -59.78 -5.20
C MET A 1 58.44 -58.25 -5.13
N TYR A 2 59.50 -57.61 -5.62
CA TYR A 2 59.65 -56.13 -5.61
C TYR A 2 58.67 -55.37 -6.52
N LEU A 3 58.38 -55.87 -7.72
CA LEU A 3 57.52 -55.19 -8.70
C LEU A 3 56.06 -55.01 -8.23
N LEU A 4 55.53 -55.99 -7.50
CA LEU A 4 54.16 -55.93 -6.94
C LEU A 4 54.03 -54.91 -5.79
N ARG A 5 55.14 -54.53 -5.16
CA ARG A 5 55.15 -53.51 -4.11
C ARG A 5 55.04 -52.11 -4.70
N GLU A 6 55.76 -51.86 -5.78
CA GLU A 6 55.80 -50.56 -6.45
C GLU A 6 54.44 -50.17 -7.07
N GLU A 7 53.71 -51.12 -7.64
CA GLU A 7 52.37 -50.85 -8.18
C GLU A 7 51.34 -50.54 -7.08
N LYS A 8 51.39 -51.26 -5.94
CA LYS A 8 50.50 -51.00 -4.81
C LYS A 8 50.71 -49.61 -4.22
N ASP A 9 51.96 -49.15 -4.14
CA ASP A 9 52.29 -47.83 -3.61
C ASP A 9 51.79 -46.71 -4.54
N LYS A 10 51.90 -46.89 -5.87
CA LYS A 10 51.36 -45.94 -6.87
C LYS A 10 49.83 -45.86 -6.84
N ILE A 11 49.14 -46.99 -6.74
CA ILE A 11 47.67 -47.05 -6.66
C ILE A 11 47.18 -46.39 -5.36
N THR A 12 47.85 -46.67 -4.24
CA THR A 12 47.50 -46.08 -2.93
C THR A 12 47.70 -44.57 -2.93
N LEU A 13 48.78 -44.08 -3.56
CA LEU A 13 49.04 -42.65 -3.71
C LEU A 13 48.00 -41.96 -4.61
N TYR A 14 47.65 -42.58 -5.74
CA TYR A 14 46.64 -42.05 -6.68
C TYR A 14 45.24 -41.95 -6.03
N LEU A 15 44.83 -42.98 -5.28
CA LEU A 15 43.58 -42.98 -4.53
C LEU A 15 43.59 -41.92 -3.42
N SER A 16 44.70 -41.74 -2.71
CA SER A 16 44.85 -40.71 -1.67
C SER A 16 44.73 -39.28 -2.21
N ILE A 17 45.33 -39.01 -3.37
CA ILE A 17 45.27 -37.69 -4.02
C ILE A 17 43.86 -37.37 -4.53
N THR A 18 43.22 -38.34 -5.19
CA THR A 18 41.86 -38.18 -5.73
C THR A 18 40.80 -38.00 -4.63
N MET A 19 40.92 -38.73 -3.52
CA MET A 19 40.02 -38.57 -2.36
C MET A 19 40.16 -37.22 -1.64
N LYS A 20 41.37 -36.67 -1.55
CA LYS A 20 41.61 -35.33 -0.99
C LYS A 20 41.07 -34.23 -1.88
N ALA A 21 41.31 -34.31 -3.19
CA ALA A 21 40.76 -33.36 -4.16
C ALA A 21 39.22 -33.36 -4.14
N PHE A 22 38.60 -34.53 -4.02
CA PHE A 22 37.14 -34.67 -3.92
C PHE A 22 36.59 -34.04 -2.63
N HIS A 23 37.25 -34.24 -1.48
CA HIS A 23 36.86 -33.59 -0.21
C HIS A 23 37.00 -32.06 -0.25
N THR A 24 38.07 -31.54 -0.86
CA THR A 24 38.27 -30.09 -1.02
C THR A 24 37.22 -29.48 -1.94
N ILE A 25 36.80 -30.19 -2.98
CA ILE A 25 35.74 -29.72 -3.90
C ILE A 25 34.37 -29.74 -3.22
N ILE A 26 34.06 -30.78 -2.43
CA ILE A 26 32.78 -30.86 -1.68
C ILE A 26 32.70 -29.77 -0.61
N THR A 27 33.77 -29.51 0.12
CA THR A 27 33.81 -28.45 1.14
C THR A 27 33.69 -27.05 0.53
N ALA A 28 34.30 -26.81 -0.64
CA ALA A 28 34.14 -25.55 -1.37
C ALA A 28 32.71 -25.34 -1.91
N PHE A 29 32.03 -26.41 -2.35
CA PHE A 29 30.65 -26.34 -2.84
C PHE A 29 29.63 -26.08 -1.70
N PHE A 30 29.85 -26.68 -0.52
CA PHE A 30 29.02 -26.43 0.67
C PHE A 30 29.20 -25.01 1.23
N LEU A 31 30.38 -24.42 1.11
CA LEU A 31 30.64 -23.05 1.57
C LEU A 31 30.02 -21.99 0.63
N PHE A 32 29.89 -22.30 -0.67
CA PHE A 32 29.27 -21.41 -1.66
C PHE A 32 27.73 -21.41 -1.59
N THR A 33 27.12 -22.51 -1.18
CA THR A 33 25.65 -22.62 -1.06
C THR A 33 25.09 -21.88 0.16
N PHE A 34 25.89 -21.63 1.20
CA PHE A 34 25.46 -20.87 2.38
C PHE A 34 25.38 -19.35 2.14
N LEU A 35 26.03 -18.81 1.11
CA LEU A 35 26.05 -17.38 0.79
C LEU A 35 24.82 -16.92 -0.02
N LEU A 36 23.98 -17.84 -0.51
CA LEU A 36 22.83 -17.49 -1.36
C LEU A 36 21.50 -17.35 -0.60
N ILE A 37 21.48 -17.58 0.72
CA ILE A 37 20.24 -17.57 1.52
C ILE A 37 20.02 -16.25 2.30
N SER A 38 20.94 -15.28 2.19
CA SER A 38 20.87 -14.01 2.93
C SER A 38 20.34 -12.84 2.09
N SER A 39 19.23 -13.05 1.38
CA SER A 39 18.44 -11.97 0.79
C SER A 39 16.94 -12.24 0.93
N CYS A 40 16.52 -12.61 2.14
CA CYS A 40 15.12 -12.44 2.53
C CYS A 40 14.98 -10.95 2.86
N LYS A 41 14.54 -10.14 1.89
CA LYS A 41 13.93 -8.85 2.23
C LYS A 41 12.67 -9.23 3.00
N GLU A 42 12.58 -8.80 4.25
CA GLU A 42 11.32 -8.85 4.98
C GLU A 42 10.33 -8.02 4.17
N ASP A 43 9.47 -8.69 3.41
CA ASP A 43 8.35 -8.06 2.75
C ASP A 43 7.42 -7.61 3.89
N GLU A 44 7.47 -6.32 4.23
CA GLU A 44 6.48 -5.75 5.14
C GLU A 44 5.07 -6.14 4.64
N PRO A 45 4.17 -6.56 5.55
CA PRO A 45 2.85 -6.99 5.13
C PRO A 45 2.19 -5.86 4.35
N LEU A 46 1.93 -6.11 3.07
CA LEU A 46 1.24 -5.19 2.19
C LEU A 46 -0.16 -4.99 2.76
N LEU A 47 -0.37 -3.82 3.39
CA LEU A 47 -1.66 -3.44 3.93
C LEU A 47 -2.71 -3.46 2.80
N SER A 48 -3.87 -4.03 3.10
CA SER A 48 -5.02 -4.00 2.21
C SER A 48 -5.49 -2.55 1.98
N ARG A 49 -6.27 -2.32 0.91
CA ARG A 49 -6.82 -0.99 0.62
C ARG A 49 -7.75 -0.50 1.74
N LEU A 50 -8.49 -1.42 2.35
CA LEU A 50 -9.28 -1.14 3.55
C LEU A 50 -8.39 -0.62 4.68
N GLU A 51 -7.34 -1.35 5.05
CA GLU A 51 -6.41 -0.94 6.10
C GLU A 51 -5.68 0.37 5.77
N LEU A 52 -5.37 0.62 4.49
CA LEU A 52 -4.79 1.89 4.05
C LEU A 52 -5.77 3.06 4.22
N LEU A 53 -7.02 2.89 3.81
CA LEU A 53 -8.04 3.94 3.86
C LEU A 53 -8.48 4.26 5.30
N THR A 54 -8.59 3.24 6.16
CA THR A 54 -9.18 3.37 7.51
C THR A 54 -8.16 3.51 8.63
N GLN A 55 -6.87 3.66 8.30
CA GLN A 55 -5.80 3.67 9.28
C GLN A 55 -5.84 4.90 10.20
N LYS A 56 -6.08 6.07 9.61
CA LYS A 56 -6.07 7.38 10.27
C LYS A 56 -7.02 8.35 9.55
N PRO A 57 -7.48 9.42 10.22
CA PRO A 57 -8.18 10.50 9.55
C PRO A 57 -7.30 11.15 8.48
N TRP A 58 -7.89 11.46 7.34
CA TRP A 58 -7.26 12.19 6.25
C TRP A 58 -7.46 13.68 6.42
N LYS A 59 -6.47 14.47 5.98
CA LYS A 59 -6.56 15.93 5.88
C LYS A 59 -6.40 16.34 4.43
N LEU A 60 -7.26 17.23 3.97
CA LEU A 60 -7.16 17.77 2.63
C LEU A 60 -5.94 18.70 2.56
N LYS A 61 -5.09 18.53 1.53
CA LYS A 61 -3.89 19.36 1.34
C LYS A 61 -4.03 20.33 0.19
N THR A 62 -4.55 19.85 -0.92
CA THR A 62 -4.74 20.63 -2.13
C THR A 62 -6.00 20.19 -2.85
N VAL A 63 -6.62 21.11 -3.58
CA VAL A 63 -7.71 20.85 -4.51
C VAL A 63 -7.25 21.27 -5.89
N ALA A 64 -7.62 20.51 -6.92
CA ALA A 64 -7.32 20.86 -8.30
C ALA A 64 -8.54 20.58 -9.17
N VAL A 65 -8.89 21.55 -10.02
CA VAL A 65 -9.78 21.28 -11.15
C VAL A 65 -8.92 20.69 -12.26
N ILE A 66 -9.38 19.61 -12.90
CA ILE A 66 -8.63 18.95 -13.98
C ILE A 66 -8.28 19.98 -15.06
N GLY A 67 -6.99 20.04 -15.41
CA GLY A 67 -6.46 21.02 -16.37
C GLY A 67 -5.99 22.34 -15.75
N LEU A 68 -6.20 22.57 -14.46
CA LEU A 68 -5.68 23.72 -13.72
C LEU A 68 -4.64 23.29 -12.66
N PRO A 69 -3.73 24.20 -12.26
CA PRO A 69 -2.83 23.94 -11.14
C PRO A 69 -3.60 23.69 -9.84
N ALA A 70 -3.02 22.84 -8.98
CA ALA A 70 -3.56 22.61 -7.65
C ALA A 70 -3.42 23.84 -6.76
N THR A 71 -4.46 24.17 -6.01
CA THR A 71 -4.46 25.22 -4.99
C THR A 71 -4.35 24.58 -3.60
N PRO A 72 -3.56 25.17 -2.69
CA PRO A 72 -3.60 24.80 -1.28
C PRO A 72 -5.01 24.97 -0.71
N VAL A 73 -5.33 24.19 0.32
CA VAL A 73 -6.55 24.36 1.11
C VAL A 73 -6.49 25.66 1.91
N GLU A 74 -7.64 26.32 2.05
CA GLU A 74 -7.79 27.53 2.85
C GLU A 74 -7.46 27.28 4.32
N SER A 75 -6.97 28.30 5.02
CA SER A 75 -6.52 28.13 6.42
C SER A 75 -7.60 27.62 7.37
N THR A 76 -8.87 27.92 7.09
CA THR A 76 -10.03 27.49 7.90
C THR A 76 -10.42 26.03 7.70
N GLN A 77 -9.83 25.36 6.71
CA GLN A 77 -10.07 23.96 6.36
C GLN A 77 -8.80 23.10 6.58
N ALA A 78 -7.71 23.73 7.02
CA ALA A 78 -6.41 23.06 7.11
C ALA A 78 -6.34 22.01 8.23
N ASP A 79 -7.23 22.12 9.22
CA ASP A 79 -7.39 21.14 10.30
C ASP A 79 -8.58 20.20 10.13
N ASP A 80 -9.38 20.34 9.07
CA ASP A 80 -10.46 19.43 8.72
C ASP A 80 -9.97 17.99 8.63
N THR A 81 -10.82 17.07 9.09
CA THR A 81 -10.54 15.63 9.05
C THR A 81 -11.65 14.84 8.38
N TYR A 82 -11.23 13.84 7.60
CA TYR A 82 -12.07 12.90 6.87
C TYR A 82 -11.74 11.50 7.37
N THR A 83 -12.63 10.90 8.15
CA THR A 83 -12.40 9.59 8.79
C THR A 83 -13.27 8.54 8.12
N PHE A 84 -12.62 7.47 7.65
CA PHE A 84 -13.26 6.27 7.13
C PHE A 84 -13.06 5.14 8.14
N SER A 85 -14.15 4.57 8.63
CA SER A 85 -14.13 3.46 9.58
C SER A 85 -14.29 2.13 8.85
N ALA A 86 -13.65 1.06 9.33
CA ALA A 86 -13.68 -0.26 8.69
C ALA A 86 -15.07 -0.92 8.64
N ASP A 87 -15.99 -0.43 9.46
CA ASP A 87 -17.41 -0.83 9.48
C ASP A 87 -18.28 -0.05 8.46
N GLY A 88 -17.68 0.81 7.63
CA GLY A 88 -18.37 1.62 6.64
C GLY A 88 -18.84 2.98 7.16
N GLY A 89 -18.50 3.38 8.39
CA GLY A 89 -18.80 4.72 8.90
C GLY A 89 -17.91 5.80 8.30
N TYR A 90 -18.49 6.97 7.99
CA TYR A 90 -17.74 8.16 7.56
C TYR A 90 -18.02 9.35 8.47
N ILE A 91 -16.96 10.12 8.78
CA ILE A 91 -17.04 11.35 9.57
C ILE A 91 -16.21 12.43 8.90
N PHE A 92 -16.84 13.58 8.66
CA PHE A 92 -16.17 14.85 8.36
C PHE A 92 -16.25 15.76 9.58
N ASP A 93 -15.12 16.33 10.01
CA ASP A 93 -15.03 17.27 11.12
C ASP A 93 -14.21 18.50 10.71
N GLU A 94 -14.73 19.70 10.92
CA GLU A 94 -14.12 20.98 10.48
C GLU A 94 -13.01 21.48 11.41
N GLY A 95 -12.63 20.70 12.42
CA GLY A 95 -11.56 21.08 13.34
C GLY A 95 -11.87 22.36 14.13
N GLY A 96 -10.83 22.97 14.68
CA GLY A 96 -10.97 24.18 15.50
C GLY A 96 -10.98 25.47 14.69
N SER A 97 -10.52 25.43 13.43
CA SER A 97 -10.35 26.61 12.57
C SER A 97 -11.52 26.86 11.62
N LYS A 98 -12.63 26.13 11.82
CA LYS A 98 -13.90 26.20 11.09
C LYS A 98 -14.24 27.60 10.56
N GLY A 99 -14.62 27.66 9.28
CA GLY A 99 -14.86 28.91 8.56
C GLY A 99 -16.17 29.63 8.91
N ASP A 100 -17.25 28.88 9.15
CA ASP A 100 -18.57 29.44 9.46
C ASP A 100 -19.13 28.82 10.74
N ALA A 101 -19.35 29.62 11.78
CA ALA A 101 -19.84 29.12 13.07
C ALA A 101 -21.27 28.53 13.03
N SER A 102 -22.03 28.78 11.96
CA SER A 102 -23.40 28.26 11.79
C SER A 102 -23.45 26.85 11.21
N ASP A 103 -22.37 26.40 10.55
CA ASP A 103 -22.30 25.04 10.02
C ASP A 103 -22.23 24.00 11.17
N PRO A 104 -22.65 22.75 10.97
CA PRO A 104 -22.43 21.68 11.94
C PRO A 104 -20.93 21.37 12.11
N GLN A 105 -20.43 21.21 13.35
CA GLN A 105 -19.01 20.86 13.58
C GLN A 105 -18.60 19.55 12.89
N THR A 106 -19.51 18.59 12.90
CA THR A 106 -19.27 17.24 12.42
C THR A 106 -20.45 16.79 11.56
N ILE A 107 -20.14 16.17 10.43
CA ILE A 107 -21.13 15.53 9.55
C ILE A 107 -20.79 14.05 9.48
N THR A 108 -21.81 13.20 9.69
CA THR A 108 -21.68 11.75 9.61
C THR A 108 -22.33 11.20 8.36
N GLY A 109 -21.75 10.13 7.82
CA GLY A 109 -22.28 9.41 6.68
C GLY A 109 -21.87 7.94 6.69
N SER A 110 -22.05 7.28 5.56
CA SER A 110 -21.50 5.95 5.30
C SER A 110 -20.65 5.96 4.05
N TRP A 111 -19.78 4.96 3.93
CA TRP A 111 -18.99 4.74 2.73
C TRP A 111 -18.87 3.24 2.43
N GLU A 112 -18.61 2.92 1.18
CA GLU A 112 -18.24 1.58 0.74
C GLU A 112 -17.26 1.65 -0.44
N PHE A 113 -16.47 0.58 -0.62
CA PHE A 113 -15.75 0.39 -1.87
C PHE A 113 -16.70 -0.13 -2.95
N ALA A 114 -16.48 0.35 -4.17
CA ALA A 114 -17.12 -0.15 -5.38
C ALA A 114 -16.07 -0.43 -6.47
N GLU A 115 -16.51 -1.10 -7.54
CA GLU A 115 -15.71 -1.33 -8.75
C GLU A 115 -14.36 -2.00 -8.48
N ASN A 116 -14.35 -3.04 -7.65
CA ASN A 116 -13.12 -3.71 -7.20
C ASN A 116 -12.18 -2.78 -6.42
N GLU A 117 -12.76 -1.97 -5.51
CA GLU A 117 -12.04 -1.04 -4.62
C GLU A 117 -11.31 0.10 -5.35
N THR A 118 -11.71 0.42 -6.57
CA THR A 118 -11.21 1.59 -7.31
C THR A 118 -12.07 2.84 -7.08
N VAL A 119 -13.27 2.69 -6.54
CA VAL A 119 -14.21 3.79 -6.24
C VAL A 119 -14.59 3.76 -4.76
N ILE A 120 -14.59 4.93 -4.11
CA ILE A 120 -15.25 5.16 -2.82
C ILE A 120 -16.64 5.72 -3.11
N LYS A 121 -17.68 5.03 -2.68
CA LYS A 121 -19.05 5.56 -2.68
C LYS A 121 -19.33 6.15 -1.32
N LEU A 122 -19.50 7.46 -1.26
CA LEU A 122 -19.72 8.20 -0.02
C LEU A 122 -21.19 8.66 0.05
N ASN A 123 -21.87 8.36 1.15
CA ASN A 123 -23.27 8.73 1.36
C ASN A 123 -23.41 9.63 2.58
N TYR A 124 -23.86 10.86 2.39
CA TYR A 124 -24.22 11.78 3.49
C TYR A 124 -25.26 12.78 3.00
N GLY A 125 -26.13 13.25 3.90
CA GLY A 125 -27.18 14.23 3.56
C GLY A 125 -28.18 13.72 2.52
N GLY A 126 -28.32 12.40 2.35
CA GLY A 126 -29.18 11.78 1.32
C GLY A 126 -28.61 11.82 -0.10
N ILE A 127 -27.34 12.22 -0.26
CA ILE A 127 -26.64 12.29 -1.55
C ILE A 127 -25.51 11.26 -1.57
N THR A 128 -25.33 10.61 -2.71
CA THR A 128 -24.22 9.68 -2.98
C THR A 128 -23.19 10.35 -3.87
N PHE A 129 -21.93 10.34 -3.45
CA PHE A 129 -20.79 10.81 -4.22
C PHE A 129 -19.88 9.64 -4.57
N ASN A 130 -19.62 9.44 -5.86
CA ASN A 130 -18.66 8.45 -6.33
C ASN A 130 -17.31 9.14 -6.53
N GLN A 131 -16.30 8.65 -5.80
CA GLN A 131 -14.93 9.17 -5.83
C GLN A 131 -14.01 8.09 -6.40
N GLU A 132 -13.49 8.30 -7.60
CA GLU A 132 -12.47 7.46 -8.21
C GLU A 132 -11.14 7.62 -7.47
N ILE A 133 -10.54 6.51 -7.07
CA ILE A 133 -9.27 6.50 -6.35
C ILE A 133 -8.13 6.51 -7.37
N ILE A 134 -7.42 7.64 -7.42
CA ILE A 134 -6.25 7.82 -8.29
C ILE A 134 -4.98 7.31 -7.60
N GLU A 135 -4.87 7.51 -6.28
CA GLU A 135 -3.76 7.02 -5.46
C GLU A 135 -4.26 6.69 -4.05
N LEU A 136 -3.85 5.53 -3.52
CA LEU A 136 -4.06 5.17 -2.12
C LEU A 136 -2.83 4.43 -1.58
N ASN A 137 -2.18 5.02 -0.60
CA ASN A 137 -1.09 4.44 0.18
C ASN A 137 -1.11 5.02 1.61
N SER A 138 -0.14 4.68 2.45
CA SER A 138 -0.11 5.09 3.87
C SER A 138 0.04 6.61 4.10
N LYS A 139 0.31 7.39 3.06
CA LYS A 139 0.56 8.85 3.14
C LYS A 139 -0.37 9.68 2.26
N THR A 140 -0.94 9.07 1.23
CA THR A 140 -1.72 9.76 0.21
C THR A 140 -3.02 9.03 -0.05
N LEU A 141 -4.12 9.77 0.04
CA LEU A 141 -5.40 9.46 -0.58
C LEU A 141 -5.64 10.57 -1.61
N LYS A 142 -5.63 10.21 -2.90
CA LYS A 142 -5.98 11.11 -4.00
C LYS A 142 -7.20 10.55 -4.69
N VAL A 143 -8.26 11.34 -4.72
CA VAL A 143 -9.51 10.99 -5.39
C VAL A 143 -9.85 12.00 -6.47
N SER A 144 -10.60 11.55 -7.46
CA SER A 144 -11.24 12.35 -8.49
C SER A 144 -12.74 12.11 -8.42
N PHE A 145 -13.55 13.16 -8.52
CA PHE A 145 -14.99 13.01 -8.61
C PHE A 145 -15.54 14.07 -9.54
N ASN A 146 -16.68 13.77 -10.15
CA ASN A 146 -17.40 14.71 -11.00
C ASN A 146 -18.72 15.08 -10.34
N PHE A 147 -18.96 16.38 -10.19
CA PHE A 147 -20.14 16.93 -9.55
C PHE A 147 -21.15 17.32 -10.62
N ILE A 148 -21.81 16.32 -11.21
CA ILE A 148 -22.93 16.54 -12.16
C ILE A 148 -24.22 16.14 -11.43
N PHE A 149 -25.15 17.09 -11.29
CA PHE A 149 -26.50 16.81 -10.83
C PHE A 149 -27.46 16.81 -12.02
N ASP A 150 -28.27 15.76 -12.13
CA ASP A 150 -29.47 15.79 -12.94
C ASP A 150 -30.59 16.43 -12.10
N ILE A 151 -31.09 17.59 -12.55
CA ILE A 151 -32.14 18.33 -11.85
C ILE A 151 -33.46 18.11 -12.61
N GLU A 152 -34.43 17.47 -11.97
CA GLU A 152 -35.80 17.37 -12.45
C GLU A 152 -36.71 18.29 -11.63
N GLN A 153 -37.48 19.14 -12.32
CA GLN A 153 -38.44 20.04 -11.69
C GLN A 153 -39.80 19.89 -12.36
N THR A 154 -40.85 19.70 -11.56
CA THR A 154 -42.23 19.72 -12.03
C THR A 154 -42.95 20.92 -11.40
N PHE A 155 -43.52 21.80 -12.22
CA PHE A 155 -44.33 22.92 -11.77
C PHE A 155 -45.82 22.60 -11.97
N GLY A 156 -46.65 22.93 -10.99
CA GLY A 156 -48.11 22.82 -11.05
C GLY A 156 -48.80 24.18 -10.91
N HIS A 157 -50.08 24.25 -11.28
CA HIS A 157 -50.93 25.42 -11.09
C HIS A 157 -51.60 25.44 -9.71
#